data_AF-A0A183KDD8-F1
#
_entry.id   AF-A0A183KDD8-F1
#
_cell.length_a   1.000
_cell.length_b   1.000
_cell.length_c   1.000
_cell.angle_alpha   90.00
_cell.angle_beta   90.00
_cell.angle_gamma   90.00
#
_symmetry.space_group_name_H-M   'P 1'
#
loop_
_entity.id
_entity.type
_entity.pdbx_description
1 polymer ?
#
loop_
_entity_poly.entity_id
_entity_poly.type
_entity_poly.pdbx_seq_one_letter_code
_entity_poly.pdbx_strand_id
1 'polypeptide(L)' 'MGDDPVPYRSLWPSSEITLGQFKQLIPKKKGLFRYFFKKASDEFDSGVVHQEITNDDTVLPLWEGKIVAKVERID' A
#
# COMPACT_ATOMS: atom_id res chain seq x y z
N MET A 1 24.02 11.95 2.21
CA MET A 1 23.87 11.38 0.85
C MET A 1 22.52 10.70 0.84
N GLY A 2 21.61 11.13 -0.04
CA GLY A 2 20.15 11.16 0.14
C GLY A 2 19.49 9.92 0.76
N ASP A 3 18.85 10.11 1.91
CA ASP A 3 17.74 9.27 2.37
C ASP A 3 16.49 9.71 1.61
N ASP A 4 16.49 9.48 0.30
CA ASP A 4 15.28 9.61 -0.51
C ASP A 4 14.77 8.18 -0.69
N PRO A 5 13.75 7.73 0.06
CA PRO A 5 13.14 6.45 -0.20
C PRO A 5 12.37 6.58 -1.52
N VAL A 6 13.08 6.43 -2.63
CA VAL A 6 12.49 6.42 -3.97
C VAL A 6 11.28 5.49 -3.91
N PRO A 7 10.08 5.95 -4.33
CA PRO A 7 8.88 5.14 -4.25
C PRO A 7 9.11 3.83 -4.98
N TYR A 8 9.02 2.72 -4.25
CA TYR A 8 9.20 1.38 -4.81
C TYR A 8 8.00 1.08 -5.71
N ARG A 9 8.26 0.99 -7.02
CA ARG A 9 7.27 0.57 -8.01
C ARG A 9 7.48 -0.90 -8.34
N SER A 10 6.55 -1.73 -7.92
CA SER A 10 6.48 -3.14 -8.32
C SER A 10 5.37 -3.32 -9.36
N LEU A 11 5.61 -4.17 -10.34
CA LEU A 11 4.60 -4.61 -11.30
C LEU A 11 3.97 -5.89 -10.76
N TRP A 12 2.65 -5.87 -10.57
CA TRP A 12 1.91 -7.05 -10.19
C TRP A 12 1.06 -7.52 -11.38
N PRO A 13 1.06 -8.83 -11.70
CA PRO A 13 0.40 -9.33 -12.91
C PRO A 13 -1.13 -9.31 -12.84
N SER A 14 -1.72 -9.21 -11.65
CA SER A 14 -3.19 -9.15 -11.48
C SER A 14 -3.66 -7.77 -11.03
N SER A 15 -4.92 -7.45 -11.33
CA SER A 15 -5.59 -6.24 -10.83
C SER A 15 -5.94 -6.32 -9.35
N GLU A 16 -5.82 -7.50 -8.76
CA GLU A 16 -6.09 -7.78 -7.35
C GLU A 16 -4.82 -8.34 -6.71
N ILE A 17 -4.39 -7.72 -5.61
CA ILE A 17 -3.26 -8.15 -4.80
C ILE A 17 -3.70 -8.05 -3.35
N THR A 18 -3.33 -9.02 -2.53
CA THR A 18 -3.63 -8.98 -1.10
C THR A 18 -2.53 -8.29 -0.32
N LEU A 19 -2.83 -7.85 0.91
CA LEU A 19 -1.80 -7.29 1.79
C LEU A 19 -0.65 -8.29 2.00
N GLY A 20 -0.95 -9.59 2.13
CA GLY A 20 0.07 -10.64 2.28
C GLY A 20 1.03 -10.69 1.08
N GLN A 21 0.49 -10.62 -0.14
CA GLN A 21 1.29 -10.57 -1.36
C GLN A 21 2.08 -9.26 -1.47
N PHE A 22 1.47 -8.12 -1.14
CA PHE A 22 2.15 -6.83 -1.12
C PHE A 22 3.31 -6.81 -0.12
N LYS A 23 3.12 -7.37 1.08
CA LYS A 23 4.19 -7.54 2.08
C LYS A 23 5.38 -8.36 1.55
N GLN A 24 5.18 -9.27 0.61
CA GLN A 24 6.28 -10.01 -0.04
C GLN A 24 7.08 -9.15 -1.03
N LEU A 25 6.45 -8.14 -1.64
CA LEU A 25 7.11 -7.17 -2.53
C LEU A 25 7.94 -6.15 -1.74
N ILE A 26 7.56 -5.89 -0.49
CA ILE A 26 8.30 -5.03 0.42
C ILE A 26 9.60 -5.76 0.78
N PRO A 27 10.79 -5.16 0.57
CA PRO A 27 12.03 -5.77 1.03
C PRO A 27 11.92 -6.01 2.52
N LYS A 28 12.23 -7.23 2.98
CA LYS A 28 12.13 -7.66 4.39
C LYS A 28 12.96 -6.76 5.29
N LYS A 29 12.41 -5.63 5.68
CA LYS A 29 12.96 -4.75 6.71
C LYS A 29 12.51 -5.32 8.06
N LYS A 30 13.44 -5.45 9.01
CA LYS A 30 13.10 -5.83 10.39
C LYS A 30 12.37 -4.66 11.05
N GLY A 31 11.13 -4.87 11.45
CA GLY A 31 10.31 -3.87 12.14
C GLY A 31 8.82 -4.13 11.95
N LEU A 32 8.00 -3.48 12.77
CA LEU A 32 6.57 -3.38 12.55
C LEU A 32 6.31 -2.27 11.51
N PHE A 33 5.44 -2.53 10.54
CA PHE A 33 5.06 -1.55 9.53
C PHE A 33 3.54 -1.44 9.46
N ARG A 34 3.03 -0.22 9.33
CA ARG A 34 1.64 0.06 8.99
C ARG A 34 1.51 0.29 7.49
N TYR A 35 0.47 -0.28 6.93
CA TYR A 35 0.17 -0.22 5.51
C TYR A 35 -1.16 0.51 5.32
N PHE A 36 -1.10 1.66 4.66
CA PHE A 36 -2.26 2.46 4.33
C PHE A 36 -2.46 2.49 2.83
N PHE A 37 -3.61 2.07 2.34
CA PHE A 37 -3.89 1.99 0.91
C PHE A 37 -4.84 3.09 0.49
N LYS A 38 -4.48 3.83 -0.55
CA LYS A 38 -5.42 4.77 -1.16
C LYS A 38 -6.54 4.01 -1.84
N LYS A 39 -7.76 4.44 -1.58
CA LYS A 39 -8.99 3.93 -2.15
C LYS A 39 -9.83 5.08 -2.69
N ALA A 40 -10.42 4.88 -3.88
CA ALA A 40 -11.45 5.73 -4.46
C ALA A 40 -12.64 5.76 -3.52
N SER A 41 -12.93 6.92 -2.96
CA SER A 41 -14.09 7.13 -2.10
C SER A 41 -14.76 8.43 -2.54
N ASP A 42 -15.99 8.28 -2.99
CA ASP A 42 -16.87 9.37 -3.42
C ASP A 42 -17.42 10.17 -2.23
N GLU A 43 -17.14 9.74 -1.00
CA GLU A 43 -17.70 10.31 0.23
C GLU A 43 -16.96 11.55 0.74
N PHE A 44 -15.76 11.83 0.22
CA PHE A 44 -14.97 13.01 0.61
C PHE A 44 -14.77 13.94 -0.59
N ASP A 45 -14.74 15.26 -0.34
CA ASP A 45 -14.48 16.31 -1.35
C ASP A 45 -13.16 16.10 -2.14
N SER A 46 -12.25 15.27 -1.59
CA SER A 46 -10.97 14.89 -2.20
C SER A 46 -11.03 13.61 -3.05
N GLY A 47 -12.15 12.86 -3.06
CA GLY A 47 -12.33 11.62 -3.83
C GLY A 47 -11.48 10.42 -3.37
N VAL A 48 -10.66 10.58 -2.32
CA VAL A 48 -9.68 9.61 -1.86
C VAL A 48 -9.64 9.45 -0.36
N VAL A 49 -9.62 8.19 0.09
CA VAL A 49 -9.36 7.82 1.48
C VAL A 49 -8.16 6.90 1.57
N HIS A 50 -7.47 6.92 2.72
CA HIS A 50 -6.42 5.96 3.03
C HIS A 50 -6.97 4.96 4.03
N GLN A 51 -7.14 3.71 3.60
CA GLN A 51 -7.58 2.63 4.47
C GLN A 51 -6.36 1.91 5.05
N GLU A 52 -6.27 1.86 6.38
CA GLU A 52 -5.30 1.00 7.05
C GLU A 52 -5.72 -0.47 6.88
N ILE A 53 -4.83 -1.30 6.37
CA ILE A 53 -5.07 -2.74 6.21
C ILE A 53 -3.98 -3.48 6.97
N THR A 54 -4.40 -4.31 7.93
CA THR A 54 -3.52 -5.14 8.75
C THR A 54 -3.62 -6.62 8.40
N ASN A 55 -4.75 -7.03 7.82
CA ASN A 55 -5.08 -8.41 7.48
C ASN A 55 -4.49 -8.82 6.11
N ASP A 56 -3.66 -9.86 6.08
CA ASP A 56 -2.95 -10.33 4.89
C ASP A 56 -3.84 -10.96 3.81
N ASP A 57 -5.00 -11.51 4.17
CA ASP A 57 -6.00 -12.01 3.22
C ASP A 57 -6.83 -10.91 2.55
N THR A 58 -6.70 -9.65 3.01
CA THR A 58 -7.48 -8.55 2.46
C THR A 58 -6.91 -8.08 1.12
N VAL A 59 -7.77 -8.05 0.10
CA VAL A 59 -7.46 -7.48 -1.22
C VAL A 59 -7.31 -5.97 -1.11
N LEU A 60 -6.22 -5.45 -1.66
CA LEU A 60 -5.87 -4.05 -1.61
C LEU A 60 -6.72 -3.24 -2.60
N PRO A 61 -7.19 -2.04 -2.20
CA PRO A 61 -8.00 -1.21 -3.07
C PRO A 61 -7.17 -0.67 -4.26
N LEU A 62 -7.77 -0.75 -5.44
CA LEU A 62 -7.22 -0.19 -6.67
C LEU A 62 -7.62 1.29 -6.78
N TRP A 63 -6.63 2.17 -6.90
CA TRP A 63 -6.80 3.59 -7.17
C TRP A 63 -6.43 3.88 -8.63
N GLU A 64 -7.38 4.22 -9.49
CA GLU A 64 -7.12 4.56 -10.91
C GLU A 64 -6.27 3.51 -11.66
N GLY A 65 -6.51 2.22 -11.43
CA GLY A 65 -5.73 1.16 -12.10
C GLY A 65 -4.37 0.83 -11.46
N LYS A 66 -4.00 1.51 -10.36
CA LYS A 66 -2.75 1.29 -9.62
C LYS A 66 -3.03 1.16 -8.12
N ILE A 67 -2.10 0.56 -7.40
CA ILE A 67 -2.20 0.44 -5.95
C ILE A 67 -1.22 1.40 -5.33
N VAL A 68 -1.75 2.34 -4.57
CA VAL A 68 -0.93 3.34 -3.87
C VAL A 68 -0.99 3.01 -2.40
N ALA A 69 0.12 2.50 -1.89
CA ALA A 69 0.28 2.15 -0.49
C ALA A 69 1.30 3.09 0.16
N LYS A 70 0.98 3.56 1.36
CA LYS A 70 1.91 4.26 2.23
C LYS A 70 2.33 3.29 3.34
N VAL A 71 3.64 3.06 3.43
CA VAL A 71 4.25 2.11 4.36
C VAL A 71 4.97 2.92 5.43
N GLU A 72 4.40 2.98 6.62
CA GLU A 72 5.00 3.69 7.75
C GLU A 72 5.66 2.66 8.67
N ARG A 73 6.91 2.88 9.06
CA ARG A 73 7.56 2.05 10.07
C ARG A 73 7.04 2.47 11.45
N ILE A 74 6.59 1.50 12.24
CA ILE A 74 6.36 1.69 13.67
C ILE A 74 7.70 1.43 14.35
N ASP A 75 8.22 2.44 15.06
CA ASP A 75 9.38 2.33 15.95
C ASP A 75 8.94 1.80 17.32
#